data_AF-A0A2A9F8D8-F1
#
_entry.id   AF-A0A2A9F8D8-F1
#
_cell.length_a   1.000
_cell.length_b   1.000
_cell.length_c   1.000
_cell.angle_alpha   90.00
_cell.angle_beta   90.00
_cell.angle_gamma   90.00
#
_symmetry.space_group_name_H-M   'P 1'
#
loop_
_entity.id
_entity.type
_entity.pdbx_description
1 polymer ?
#
loop_
_entity_poly.entity_id
_entity_poly.type
_entity_poly.pdbx_seq_one_letter_code
_entity_poly.pdbx_strand_id
1 'polypeptide(L)'
;MKHSEYYPETDYYPAEGDPEAEYDPELLALSDTVGGMQETVEDLESRTARDLTELRETVETFSDTHARHESRLDHTSRQLERLRQRLLVLERAVRVSEKVPVVDLDDVGPELRKLAVEAERRHALTAQLLTPSQRKPYEEDLARLPQAQEALARCDEALIAALGVVAATERDRTEAAERLSEVVIRRRAVLDRQLPAAVQDAEAAHQVLSADEVTRTRVLPQIEKSERDWEELHSRLRERITSAIGSSALLPVWFTHAFGVAPPSGTAGDRWIRAATSALAYRVTHGVTDQALPLGEPPAGDTDWTEPKWAWRARIEHGIEELDVGGD
;
A
#
# COMPACT_ATOMS: atom_id res chain seq x y z
N MET A 1 10.46 -75.11 -11.04
CA MET A 1 9.15 -75.80 -11.05
C MET A 1 8.60 -75.65 -12.46
N LYS A 2 8.72 -76.66 -13.36
CA LYS A 2 7.74 -77.76 -13.64
C LYS A 2 6.38 -77.18 -14.07
N HIS A 3 5.72 -77.46 -15.19
CA HIS A 3 5.68 -78.51 -16.24
C HIS A 3 5.06 -77.88 -17.52
N SER A 4 5.48 -78.16 -18.76
CA SER A 4 5.14 -79.32 -19.64
C SER A 4 3.64 -79.55 -19.88
N GLU A 5 3.20 -79.39 -21.14
CA GLU A 5 2.42 -80.35 -21.99
C GLU A 5 1.94 -79.61 -23.27
N TYR A 6 2.35 -79.94 -24.51
CA TYR A 6 2.08 -81.09 -25.42
C TYR A 6 0.80 -80.97 -26.30
N TYR A 7 1.02 -80.58 -27.59
CA TYR A 7 0.39 -80.97 -28.89
C TYR A 7 -1.10 -80.68 -29.20
N PRO A 8 -1.57 -80.67 -30.50
CA PRO A 8 -0.91 -81.19 -31.72
C PRO A 8 -0.94 -80.34 -33.02
N GLU A 9 -0.10 -80.76 -33.97
CA GLU A 9 -0.13 -80.48 -35.41
C GLU A 9 -1.41 -80.97 -36.09
N THR A 10 -1.91 -80.22 -37.08
CA THR A 10 -2.64 -80.76 -38.23
C THR A 10 -2.32 -79.94 -39.48
N ASP A 11 -1.84 -80.64 -40.49
CA ASP A 11 -1.54 -80.20 -41.85
C ASP A 11 -2.74 -79.56 -42.56
N TYR A 12 -2.51 -78.51 -43.36
CA TYR A 12 -3.38 -78.19 -44.49
C TYR A 12 -2.62 -77.39 -45.57
N TYR A 13 -2.42 -78.02 -46.74
CA TYR A 13 -2.00 -77.36 -47.99
C TYR A 13 -3.13 -76.49 -48.55
N PRO A 14 -2.85 -75.37 -49.23
CA PRO A 14 -3.80 -74.79 -50.17
C PRO A 14 -3.53 -75.28 -51.60
N ALA A 15 -4.60 -75.72 -52.26
CA ALA A 15 -4.73 -75.82 -53.71
C ALA A 15 -5.56 -74.61 -54.22
N GLU A 16 -5.31 -74.20 -55.46
CA GLU A 16 -5.74 -72.96 -56.13
C GLU A 16 -7.23 -72.88 -56.57
N GLY A 17 -7.69 -71.65 -56.87
CA GLY A 17 -8.87 -71.26 -57.70
C GLY A 17 -9.93 -70.43 -56.95
N ASP A 18 -10.58 -69.35 -57.42
CA ASP A 18 -10.75 -68.64 -58.71
C ASP A 18 -11.48 -67.27 -58.44
N PRO A 19 -11.48 -66.21 -59.30
CA PRO A 19 -12.03 -64.88 -58.99
C PRO A 19 -13.35 -64.50 -59.74
N GLU A 20 -14.08 -63.52 -59.18
CA GLU A 20 -15.02 -62.54 -59.80
C GLU A 20 -16.38 -62.40 -59.06
N ALA A 21 -16.64 -61.21 -58.49
CA ALA A 21 -17.98 -60.75 -58.11
C ALA A 21 -18.06 -59.21 -58.21
N GLU A 22 -19.08 -58.73 -58.91
CA GLU A 22 -19.41 -57.34 -59.25
C GLU A 22 -20.11 -56.63 -58.06
N TYR A 23 -19.64 -55.44 -57.65
CA TYR A 23 -20.03 -54.78 -56.38
C TYR A 23 -21.11 -53.67 -56.54
N ASP A 24 -21.93 -53.52 -55.48
CA ASP A 24 -23.14 -52.67 -55.34
C ASP A 24 -22.85 -51.14 -55.30
N PRO A 25 -23.60 -50.29 -56.05
CA PRO A 25 -23.36 -48.84 -56.16
C PRO A 25 -23.50 -48.02 -54.86
N GLU A 26 -24.34 -48.41 -53.89
CA GLU A 26 -24.40 -47.68 -52.60
C GLU A 26 -23.15 -47.91 -51.74
N LEU A 27 -22.55 -49.10 -51.83
CA LEU A 27 -21.29 -49.43 -51.17
C LEU A 27 -20.11 -48.68 -51.82
N LEU A 28 -20.15 -48.45 -53.13
CA LEU A 28 -19.17 -47.59 -53.82
C LEU A 28 -19.25 -46.14 -53.34
N ALA A 29 -20.45 -45.56 -53.19
CA ALA A 29 -20.61 -44.19 -52.71
C ALA A 29 -20.15 -44.01 -51.24
N LEU A 30 -20.43 -45.01 -50.39
CA LEU A 30 -19.91 -45.06 -49.02
C LEU A 30 -18.38 -45.23 -48.98
N SER A 31 -17.82 -46.07 -49.86
CA SER A 31 -16.38 -46.22 -50.00
C SER A 31 -15.69 -44.93 -50.44
N ASP A 32 -16.28 -44.19 -51.38
CA ASP A 32 -15.76 -42.91 -51.85
C ASP A 32 -15.83 -41.82 -50.76
N THR A 33 -16.90 -41.78 -49.97
CA THR A 33 -17.02 -40.83 -48.85
C THR A 33 -16.07 -41.17 -47.70
N VAL A 34 -15.92 -42.46 -47.35
CA VAL A 34 -14.91 -42.89 -46.37
C VAL A 34 -13.50 -42.60 -46.88
N GLY A 35 -13.23 -42.81 -48.18
CA GLY A 35 -11.97 -42.46 -48.83
C GLY A 35 -11.68 -40.96 -48.76
N GLY A 36 -12.67 -40.11 -49.07
CA GLY A 36 -12.55 -38.66 -48.94
C GLY A 36 -12.35 -38.20 -47.49
N MET A 37 -13.03 -38.84 -46.52
CA MET A 37 -12.79 -38.58 -45.10
C MET A 37 -11.39 -38.99 -44.66
N GLN A 38 -10.90 -40.16 -45.09
CA GLN A 38 -9.54 -40.62 -44.81
C GLN A 38 -8.50 -39.66 -45.38
N GLU A 39 -8.70 -39.16 -46.60
CA GLU A 39 -7.82 -38.14 -47.21
C GLU A 39 -7.81 -36.83 -46.40
N THR A 40 -8.97 -36.38 -45.91
CA THR A 40 -9.02 -35.18 -45.04
C THR A 40 -8.35 -35.40 -43.69
N VAL A 41 -8.44 -36.61 -43.13
CA VAL A 41 -7.77 -36.97 -41.89
C VAL A 41 -6.25 -36.99 -42.10
N GLU A 42 -5.77 -37.60 -43.19
CA GLU A 42 -4.35 -37.61 -43.53
C GLU A 42 -3.79 -36.21 -43.81
N ASP A 43 -4.55 -35.33 -44.47
CA ASP A 43 -4.14 -33.93 -44.69
C ASP A 43 -4.13 -33.15 -43.37
N LEU A 44 -5.10 -33.36 -42.48
CA LEU A 44 -5.12 -32.76 -41.13
C LEU A 44 -3.96 -33.27 -40.26
N GLU A 45 -3.66 -34.56 -40.29
CA GLU A 45 -2.52 -35.16 -39.60
C GLU A 45 -1.20 -34.60 -40.15
N SER A 46 -1.10 -34.46 -41.47
CA SER A 46 0.07 -33.88 -42.12
C SER A 46 0.25 -32.40 -41.77
N ARG A 47 -0.84 -31.61 -41.68
CA ARG A 47 -0.81 -30.21 -41.27
C ARG A 47 -0.43 -30.08 -39.79
N THR A 48 -1.06 -30.83 -38.91
CA THR A 48 -0.73 -30.80 -37.48
C THR A 48 0.69 -31.27 -37.20
N ALA A 49 1.21 -32.26 -37.94
CA ALA A 49 2.60 -32.68 -37.83
C ALA A 49 3.59 -31.57 -38.27
N ARG A 50 3.27 -30.82 -39.32
CA ARG A 50 4.08 -29.65 -39.73
C ARG A 50 4.03 -28.54 -38.69
N ASP A 51 2.84 -28.18 -38.23
CA ASP A 51 2.65 -27.11 -37.23
C ASP A 51 3.37 -27.45 -35.92
N LEU A 52 3.29 -28.72 -35.45
CA LEU A 52 4.03 -29.18 -34.26
C LEU A 52 5.54 -29.14 -34.44
N THR A 53 6.04 -29.37 -35.65
CA THR A 53 7.47 -29.28 -35.96
C THR A 53 7.94 -27.82 -35.93
N GLU A 54 7.16 -26.92 -36.53
CA GLU A 54 7.43 -25.48 -36.51
C GLU A 54 7.35 -24.90 -35.07
N LEU A 55 6.36 -25.33 -34.28
CA LEU A 55 6.25 -24.94 -32.88
C LEU A 55 7.45 -25.44 -32.07
N ARG A 56 7.93 -26.65 -32.34
CA ARG A 56 9.12 -27.20 -31.68
C ARG A 56 10.37 -26.40 -32.03
N GLU A 57 10.58 -26.07 -33.30
CA GLU A 57 11.73 -25.29 -33.77
C GLU A 57 11.72 -23.87 -33.21
N THR A 58 10.55 -23.24 -33.12
CA THR A 58 10.39 -21.91 -32.49
C THR A 58 10.65 -21.94 -30.99
N VAL A 59 10.17 -22.97 -30.28
CA VAL A 59 10.49 -23.18 -28.85
C VAL A 59 11.98 -23.42 -28.64
N GLU A 60 12.62 -24.22 -29.49
CA GLU A 60 14.06 -24.48 -29.42
C GLU A 60 14.86 -23.19 -29.65
N THR A 61 14.51 -22.42 -30.68
CA THR A 61 15.12 -21.10 -30.95
C THR A 61 14.91 -20.12 -29.80
N PHE A 62 13.72 -20.10 -29.20
CA PHE A 62 13.44 -19.26 -28.03
C PHE A 62 14.30 -19.70 -26.83
N SER A 63 14.41 -20.99 -26.58
CA SER A 63 15.23 -21.53 -25.50
C SER A 63 16.72 -21.19 -25.68
N ASP A 64 17.24 -21.28 -26.90
CA ASP A 64 18.61 -20.91 -27.26
C ASP A 64 18.87 -19.41 -27.06
N THR A 65 17.95 -18.56 -27.49
CA THR A 65 18.08 -17.11 -27.28
C THR A 65 18.00 -16.77 -25.79
N HIS A 66 17.11 -17.41 -25.03
CA HIS A 66 17.02 -17.25 -23.58
C HIS A 66 18.32 -17.64 -22.88
N ALA A 67 18.90 -18.80 -23.21
CA ALA A 67 20.18 -19.25 -22.66
C ALA A 67 21.34 -18.29 -22.98
N ARG A 68 21.34 -17.69 -24.17
CA ARG A 68 22.32 -16.64 -24.56
C ARG A 68 22.12 -15.36 -23.75
N HIS A 69 20.87 -14.93 -23.53
CA HIS A 69 20.56 -13.76 -22.72
C HIS A 69 20.95 -13.97 -21.26
N GLU A 70 20.64 -15.12 -20.69
CA GLU A 70 21.04 -15.50 -19.33
C GLU A 70 22.56 -15.50 -19.19
N SER A 71 23.29 -16.11 -20.14
CA SER A 71 24.76 -16.10 -20.17
C SER A 71 25.34 -14.68 -20.27
N ARG A 72 24.68 -13.77 -21.01
CA ARG A 72 25.08 -12.36 -21.09
C ARG A 72 24.84 -11.62 -19.79
N LEU A 73 23.69 -11.83 -19.14
CA LEU A 73 23.38 -11.25 -17.82
C LEU A 73 24.36 -11.73 -16.75
N ASP A 74 24.72 -13.00 -16.80
CA ASP A 74 25.75 -13.59 -15.93
C ASP A 74 27.11 -12.93 -16.15
N HIS A 75 27.49 -12.73 -17.42
CA HIS A 75 28.76 -12.10 -17.75
C HIS A 75 28.82 -10.65 -17.27
N THR A 76 27.76 -9.87 -17.53
CA THR A 76 27.69 -8.47 -17.07
C THR A 76 27.66 -8.38 -15.56
N SER A 77 26.93 -9.26 -14.88
CA SER A 77 26.90 -9.33 -13.41
C SER A 77 28.30 -9.59 -12.83
N ARG A 78 29.06 -10.53 -13.40
CA ARG A 78 30.45 -10.78 -12.99
C ARG A 78 31.38 -9.60 -13.29
N GLN A 79 31.19 -8.91 -14.40
CA GLN A 79 31.97 -7.71 -14.73
C GLN A 79 31.68 -6.56 -13.76
N LEU A 80 30.40 -6.33 -13.43
CA LEU A 80 29.97 -5.34 -12.45
C LEU A 80 30.54 -5.65 -11.07
N GLU A 81 30.53 -6.92 -10.65
CA GLU A 81 31.11 -7.32 -9.36
C GLU A 81 32.63 -7.07 -9.30
N ARG A 82 33.37 -7.34 -10.38
CA ARG A 82 34.80 -7.00 -10.44
C ARG A 82 35.04 -5.50 -10.40
N LEU A 83 34.21 -4.69 -11.08
CA LEU A 83 34.31 -3.23 -11.04
C LEU A 83 34.00 -2.71 -9.63
N ARG A 84 32.96 -3.23 -8.97
CA ARG A 84 32.63 -2.94 -7.57
C ARG A 84 33.81 -3.24 -6.65
N GLN A 85 34.43 -4.41 -6.78
CA GLN A 85 35.62 -4.77 -5.99
C GLN A 85 36.80 -3.82 -6.23
N ARG A 86 37.07 -3.44 -7.48
CA ARG A 86 38.13 -2.46 -7.80
C ARG A 86 37.84 -1.08 -7.22
N LEU A 87 36.59 -0.62 -7.29
CA LEU A 87 36.18 0.65 -6.70
C LEU A 87 36.33 0.63 -5.19
N LEU A 88 35.95 -0.45 -4.51
CA LEU A 88 36.15 -0.59 -3.06
C LEU A 88 37.63 -0.56 -2.67
N VAL A 89 38.50 -1.20 -3.45
CA VAL A 89 39.96 -1.14 -3.22
C VAL A 89 40.49 0.28 -3.41
N LEU A 90 40.04 0.99 -4.45
CA LEU A 90 40.41 2.39 -4.69
C LEU A 90 39.89 3.30 -3.57
N GLU A 91 38.64 3.14 -3.15
CA GLU A 91 38.05 3.90 -2.05
C GLU A 91 38.83 3.67 -0.76
N ARG A 92 39.19 2.41 -0.46
CA ARG A 92 40.03 2.09 0.71
C ARG A 92 41.40 2.73 0.60
N ALA A 93 42.03 2.71 -0.57
CA ALA A 93 43.32 3.36 -0.80
C ALA A 93 43.22 4.88 -0.61
N VAL A 94 42.12 5.50 -1.05
CA VAL A 94 41.86 6.93 -0.86
C VAL A 94 41.60 7.27 0.61
N ARG A 95 40.79 6.48 1.32
CA ARG A 95 40.53 6.63 2.77
C ARG A 95 41.83 6.55 3.59
N VAL A 96 42.77 5.70 3.18
CA VAL A 96 44.08 5.55 3.83
C VAL A 96 45.05 6.70 3.48
N SER A 97 44.84 7.40 2.36
CA SER A 97 45.79 8.39 1.86
C SER A 97 45.80 9.75 2.57
N GLU A 98 45.00 9.96 3.63
CA GLU A 98 44.82 11.22 4.40
C GLU A 98 44.45 12.49 3.59
N LYS A 99 44.50 12.45 2.26
CA LYS A 99 44.31 13.61 1.37
C LYS A 99 42.85 13.99 1.12
N VAL A 100 41.90 13.13 1.48
CA VAL A 100 40.47 13.35 1.25
C VAL A 100 39.74 13.42 2.59
N PRO A 101 38.96 14.48 2.85
CA PRO A 101 38.22 14.61 4.10
C PRO A 101 37.18 13.49 4.22
N VAL A 102 37.16 12.80 5.36
CA VAL A 102 36.11 11.85 5.72
C VAL A 102 35.08 12.60 6.56
N VAL A 103 33.82 12.60 6.12
CA VAL A 103 32.74 13.25 6.85
C VAL A 103 31.90 12.19 7.54
N ASP A 104 31.79 12.30 8.86
CA ASP A 104 30.78 11.59 9.62
C ASP A 104 29.46 12.39 9.56
N LEU A 105 28.45 11.85 8.88
CA LEU A 105 27.14 12.50 8.81
C LEU A 105 26.37 12.37 10.14
N ASP A 106 26.62 11.31 10.91
CA ASP A 106 25.91 11.00 12.15
C ASP A 106 26.46 11.81 13.34
N ASP A 107 27.71 12.29 13.27
CA ASP A 107 28.29 13.21 14.26
C ASP A 107 27.72 14.63 14.13
N VAL A 108 26.46 14.75 14.57
CA VAL A 108 25.76 16.02 14.73
C VAL A 108 25.90 16.49 16.17
N GLY A 109 26.23 17.77 16.34
CA GLY A 109 26.38 18.38 17.66
C GLY A 109 25.11 18.27 18.53
N PRO A 110 25.22 18.53 19.85
CA PRO A 110 24.11 18.35 20.79
C PRO A 110 22.88 19.19 20.45
N GLU A 111 23.07 20.35 19.81
CA GLU A 111 21.97 21.22 19.38
C GLU A 111 21.10 20.58 18.29
N LEU A 112 21.68 19.93 17.28
CA LEU A 112 20.89 19.23 16.26
C LEU A 112 20.16 18.01 16.84
N ARG A 113 20.77 17.28 17.78
CA ARG A 113 20.10 16.16 18.45
C ARG A 113 18.90 16.61 19.26
N LYS A 114 19.03 17.71 20.01
CA LYS A 114 17.91 18.31 20.74
C LYS A 114 16.78 18.68 19.79
N LEU A 115 17.12 19.32 18.67
CA LEU A 115 16.18 19.78 17.68
C LEU A 115 15.45 18.60 16.99
N ALA A 116 16.16 17.49 16.74
CA ALA A 116 15.56 16.24 16.27
C ALA A 116 14.57 15.62 17.28
N VAL A 117 14.93 15.59 18.57
CA VAL A 117 14.04 15.12 19.64
C VAL A 117 12.82 16.03 19.79
N GLU A 118 12.99 17.36 19.69
CA GLU A 118 11.88 18.32 19.77
C GLU A 118 10.93 18.19 18.57
N ALA A 119 11.46 17.92 17.38
CA ALA A 119 10.64 17.72 16.19
C ALA A 119 9.78 16.45 16.26
N GLU A 120 10.30 15.35 16.82
CA GLU A 120 9.52 14.11 17.02
C GLU A 120 8.36 14.26 18.00
N ARG A 121 8.48 15.19 18.97
CA ARG A 121 7.42 15.40 19.97
C ARG A 121 6.09 15.76 19.33
N ARG A 122 6.08 16.26 18.09
CA ARG A 122 4.86 16.55 17.33
C ARG A 122 3.87 15.38 17.38
N HIS A 123 4.33 14.16 17.13
CA HIS A 123 3.44 12.99 17.12
C HIS A 123 2.81 12.73 18.49
N ALA A 124 3.59 12.81 19.56
CA ALA A 124 3.11 12.66 20.93
C ALA A 124 2.18 13.81 21.37
N LEU A 125 2.39 15.01 20.83
CA LEU A 125 1.54 16.18 21.06
C LEU A 125 0.21 16.05 20.31
N THR A 126 0.23 15.64 19.03
CA THR A 126 -0.98 15.41 18.25
C THR A 126 -1.84 14.28 18.85
N ALA A 127 -1.22 13.24 19.40
CA ALA A 127 -1.93 12.15 20.07
C ALA A 127 -2.70 12.58 21.34
N GLN A 128 -2.41 13.76 21.91
CA GLN A 128 -3.15 14.31 23.04
C GLN A 128 -4.45 15.02 22.63
N LEU A 129 -4.63 15.31 21.35
CA LEU A 129 -5.79 16.04 20.84
C LEU A 129 -6.84 15.04 20.32
N LEU A 130 -8.12 15.38 20.51
CA LEU A 130 -9.18 14.63 19.84
C LEU A 130 -9.09 14.79 18.32
N THR A 131 -9.20 13.68 17.60
CA THR A 131 -9.27 13.71 16.13
C THR A 131 -10.61 14.31 15.68
N PRO A 132 -10.69 14.83 14.43
CA PRO A 132 -11.97 15.32 13.89
C PRO A 132 -13.08 14.27 13.93
N SER A 133 -12.75 12.99 13.74
CA SER A 133 -13.71 11.89 13.84
C SER A 133 -14.19 11.64 15.27
N GLN A 134 -13.32 11.84 16.27
CA GLN A 134 -13.69 11.74 17.68
C GLN A 134 -14.49 12.96 18.16
N ARG A 135 -14.25 14.15 17.60
CA ARG A 135 -14.98 15.39 17.96
C ARG A 135 -16.40 15.42 17.40
N LYS A 136 -16.60 14.90 16.19
CA LYS A 136 -17.89 14.91 15.48
C LYS A 136 -19.09 14.43 16.31
N PRO A 137 -19.06 13.27 17.00
CA PRO A 137 -20.21 12.83 17.80
C PRO A 137 -20.57 13.82 18.92
N TYR A 138 -19.58 14.43 19.59
CA TYR A 138 -19.84 15.43 20.62
C TYR A 138 -20.43 16.73 20.05
N GLU A 139 -20.00 17.14 18.85
CA GLU A 139 -20.58 18.28 18.14
C GLU A 139 -22.03 18.01 17.73
N GLU A 140 -22.35 16.78 17.32
CA GLU A 140 -23.71 16.34 17.05
C GLU A 140 -24.57 16.33 18.32
N ASP A 141 -24.05 15.85 19.44
CA ASP A 141 -24.74 15.84 20.74
C ASP A 141 -25.09 17.28 21.19
N LEU A 142 -24.16 18.23 21.04
CA LEU A 142 -24.42 19.65 21.30
C LEU A 142 -25.51 20.23 20.39
N ALA A 143 -25.57 19.81 19.12
CA ALA A 143 -26.57 20.26 18.17
C ALA A 143 -27.98 19.70 18.43
N ARG A 144 -28.12 18.59 19.17
CA ARG A 144 -29.43 18.02 19.52
C ARG A 144 -30.21 18.86 20.52
N LEU A 145 -29.55 19.57 21.43
CA LEU A 145 -30.21 20.42 22.42
C LEU A 145 -31.05 21.55 21.79
N PRO A 146 -30.52 22.41 20.91
CA PRO A 146 -31.32 23.44 20.26
C PRO A 146 -32.44 22.84 19.39
N GLN A 147 -32.23 21.67 18.78
CA GLN A 147 -33.28 20.97 18.02
C GLN A 147 -34.43 20.51 18.93
N ALA A 148 -34.14 20.01 20.12
CA ALA A 148 -35.15 19.62 21.10
C ALA A 148 -35.93 20.85 21.64
N GLN A 149 -35.24 21.98 21.85
CA GLN A 149 -35.86 23.24 22.24
C GLN A 149 -36.79 23.79 21.14
N GLU A 150 -36.36 23.76 19.88
CA GLU A 150 -37.19 24.15 18.74
C GLU A 150 -38.41 23.21 18.57
N ALA A 151 -38.22 21.91 18.77
CA ALA A 151 -39.31 20.94 18.76
C ALA A 151 -40.35 21.25 19.86
N LEU A 152 -39.90 21.65 21.06
CA LEU A 152 -40.78 22.07 22.14
C LEU A 152 -41.54 23.35 21.76
N ALA A 153 -40.86 24.38 21.24
CA ALA A 153 -41.48 25.63 20.81
C ALA A 153 -42.57 25.40 19.75
N ARG A 154 -42.29 24.54 18.75
CA ARG A 154 -43.30 24.14 17.75
C ARG A 154 -44.49 23.41 18.36
N CYS A 155 -44.28 22.60 19.39
CA CYS A 155 -45.38 21.95 20.11
C CYS A 155 -46.21 22.97 20.91
N ASP A 156 -45.57 23.95 21.54
CA ASP A 156 -46.26 25.01 22.29
C ASP A 156 -47.11 25.89 21.35
N GLU A 157 -46.58 26.28 20.19
CA GLU A 157 -47.33 27.02 19.16
C GLU A 157 -48.54 26.23 18.65
N ALA A 158 -48.34 24.94 18.31
CA ALA A 158 -49.41 24.08 17.85
C ALA A 158 -50.49 23.86 18.93
N LEU A 159 -50.09 23.81 20.20
CA LEU A 159 -51.01 23.68 21.33
C LEU A 159 -51.89 24.93 21.48
N ILE A 160 -51.29 26.13 21.41
CA ILE A 160 -52.02 27.40 21.46
C ILE A 160 -53.01 27.50 20.28
N ALA A 161 -52.57 27.12 19.08
CA ALA A 161 -53.43 27.12 17.89
C ALA A 161 -54.61 26.15 18.04
N ALA A 162 -54.38 24.92 18.49
CA ALA A 162 -55.44 23.93 18.71
C ALA A 162 -56.44 24.39 19.78
N LEU A 163 -55.96 24.95 20.89
CA LEU A 163 -56.82 25.53 21.94
C LEU A 163 -57.66 26.70 21.41
N GLY A 164 -57.09 27.55 20.56
CA GLY A 164 -57.80 28.66 19.92
C GLY A 164 -58.97 28.19 19.06
N VAL A 165 -58.80 27.12 18.28
CA VAL A 165 -59.87 26.54 17.45
C VAL A 165 -60.98 25.93 18.31
N VAL A 166 -60.62 25.14 19.33
CA VAL A 166 -61.59 24.54 20.27
C VAL A 166 -62.45 25.61 20.96
N ALA A 167 -61.85 26.76 21.29
CA ALA A 167 -62.54 27.88 21.94
C ALA A 167 -63.48 28.65 20.99
N ALA A 168 -63.20 28.68 19.68
CA ALA A 168 -63.90 29.55 18.72
C ALA A 168 -65.06 28.87 17.97
N THR A 169 -65.00 27.56 17.69
CA THR A 169 -65.97 26.90 16.80
C THR A 169 -66.64 25.66 17.44
N GLU A 170 -67.96 25.53 17.26
CA GLU A 170 -68.69 24.30 17.62
C GLU A 170 -68.61 23.22 16.53
N ARG A 171 -68.47 23.62 15.26
CA ARG A 171 -68.49 22.71 14.10
C ARG A 171 -67.22 21.87 13.94
N ASP A 172 -66.06 22.41 14.31
CA ASP A 172 -64.75 21.76 14.12
C ASP A 172 -64.16 21.24 15.45
N ARG A 173 -64.97 21.21 16.51
CA ARG A 173 -64.53 20.91 17.88
C ARG A 173 -63.93 19.51 18.03
N THR A 174 -64.49 18.50 17.33
CA THR A 174 -64.02 17.12 17.41
C THR A 174 -62.64 16.94 16.78
N GLU A 175 -62.43 17.48 15.58
CA GLU A 175 -61.13 17.44 14.89
C GLU A 175 -60.07 18.25 15.65
N ALA A 176 -60.45 19.41 16.20
CA ALA A 176 -59.56 20.21 17.04
C ALA A 176 -59.19 19.50 18.35
N ALA A 177 -60.10 18.72 18.95
CA ALA A 177 -59.82 17.91 20.14
C ALA A 177 -58.86 16.74 19.86
N GLU A 178 -58.99 16.07 18.71
CA GLU A 178 -58.06 15.03 18.27
C GLU A 178 -56.65 15.61 18.04
N ARG A 179 -56.54 16.72 17.30
CA ARG A 179 -55.26 17.43 17.10
C ARG A 179 -54.63 17.88 18.42
N LEU A 180 -55.45 18.39 19.36
CA LEU A 180 -54.99 18.75 20.70
C LEU A 180 -54.40 17.55 21.43
N SER A 181 -55.06 16.38 21.38
CA SER A 181 -54.55 15.16 22.01
C SER A 181 -53.19 14.74 21.42
N GLU A 182 -53.03 14.81 20.09
CA GLU A 182 -51.78 14.47 19.41
C GLU A 182 -50.64 15.43 19.82
N VAL A 183 -50.90 16.74 19.82
CA VAL A 183 -49.92 17.75 20.21
C VAL A 183 -49.53 17.58 21.68
N VAL A 184 -50.46 17.27 22.58
CA VAL A 184 -50.15 17.01 24.00
C VAL A 184 -49.26 15.78 24.17
N ILE A 185 -49.55 14.68 23.46
CA ILE A 185 -48.72 13.46 23.48
C ILE A 185 -47.31 13.78 22.96
N ARG A 186 -47.21 14.48 21.83
CA ARG A 186 -45.93 14.86 21.23
C ARG A 186 -45.12 15.78 22.14
N ARG A 187 -45.75 16.82 22.69
CA ARG A 187 -45.15 17.75 23.65
C ARG A 187 -44.62 17.02 24.89
N ARG A 188 -45.40 16.09 25.41
CA ARG A 188 -45.00 15.26 26.56
C ARG A 188 -43.81 14.37 26.23
N ALA A 189 -43.78 13.76 25.04
CA ALA A 189 -42.62 12.99 24.60
C ALA A 189 -41.34 13.84 24.49
N VAL A 190 -41.46 15.10 24.04
CA VAL A 190 -40.35 16.05 24.01
C VAL A 190 -39.87 16.37 25.44
N LEU A 191 -40.78 16.77 26.34
CA LEU A 191 -40.44 17.18 27.71
C LEU A 191 -39.94 16.05 28.60
N ASP A 192 -40.56 14.88 28.53
CA ASP A 192 -40.26 13.77 29.44
C ASP A 192 -39.03 12.97 29.00
N ARG A 193 -38.70 12.99 27.69
CA ARG A 193 -37.65 12.12 27.12
C ARG A 193 -36.60 12.87 26.30
N GLN A 194 -37.01 13.61 25.27
CA GLN A 194 -36.04 14.16 24.32
C GLN A 194 -35.23 15.31 24.92
N LEU A 195 -35.88 16.23 25.64
CA LEU A 195 -35.22 17.40 26.22
C LEU A 195 -34.25 17.00 27.37
N PRO A 196 -34.63 16.17 28.35
CA PRO A 196 -33.70 15.75 29.41
C PRO A 196 -32.50 14.97 28.86
N ALA A 197 -32.73 14.07 27.88
CA ALA A 197 -31.64 13.34 27.23
C ALA A 197 -30.70 14.28 26.47
N ALA A 198 -31.23 15.22 25.68
CA ALA A 198 -30.42 16.18 24.94
C ALA A 198 -29.65 17.14 25.86
N VAL A 199 -30.21 17.52 27.03
CA VAL A 199 -29.49 18.30 28.05
C VAL A 199 -28.32 17.51 28.61
N GLN A 200 -28.55 16.26 29.02
CA GLN A 200 -27.49 15.42 29.59
C GLN A 200 -26.37 15.15 28.58
N ASP A 201 -26.73 14.80 27.33
CA ASP A 201 -25.77 14.56 26.25
C ASP A 201 -24.96 15.84 25.93
N ALA A 202 -25.63 17.00 25.85
CA ALA A 202 -24.97 18.27 25.59
C ALA A 202 -24.04 18.70 26.74
N GLU A 203 -24.41 18.49 27.99
CA GLU A 203 -23.54 18.77 29.15
C GLU A 203 -22.28 17.89 29.13
N ALA A 204 -22.44 16.59 28.88
CA ALA A 204 -21.32 15.66 28.75
C ALA A 204 -20.39 16.03 27.58
N ALA A 205 -20.97 16.32 26.41
CA ALA A 205 -20.23 16.74 25.23
C ALA A 205 -19.48 18.06 25.46
N HIS A 206 -20.11 19.04 26.14
CA HIS A 206 -19.48 20.30 26.48
C HIS A 206 -18.27 20.12 27.40
N GLN A 207 -18.36 19.25 28.41
CA GLN A 207 -17.24 18.95 29.30
C GLN A 207 -16.05 18.34 28.56
N VAL A 208 -16.30 17.39 27.65
CA VAL A 208 -15.24 16.77 26.85
C VAL A 208 -14.60 17.77 25.89
N LEU A 209 -15.40 18.53 25.14
CA LEU A 209 -14.88 19.49 24.17
C LEU A 209 -14.16 20.68 24.82
N SER A 210 -14.62 21.14 25.99
CA SER A 210 -13.93 22.19 26.74
C SER A 210 -12.59 21.71 27.32
N ALA A 211 -12.51 20.48 27.81
CA ALA A 211 -11.24 19.87 28.24
C ALA A 211 -10.27 19.69 27.07
N ASP A 212 -10.75 19.27 25.89
CA ASP A 212 -9.96 19.20 24.66
C ASP A 212 -9.48 20.60 24.24
N GLU A 213 -10.33 21.63 24.32
CA GLU A 213 -9.96 23.01 23.94
C GLU A 213 -8.87 23.60 24.84
N VAL A 214 -8.92 23.32 26.15
CA VAL A 214 -7.84 23.68 27.09
C VAL A 214 -6.53 22.99 26.70
N THR A 215 -6.61 21.70 26.34
CA THR A 215 -5.46 20.92 25.87
C THR A 215 -4.92 21.50 24.56
N ARG A 216 -5.81 21.82 23.62
CA ARG A 216 -5.52 22.41 22.31
C ARG A 216 -4.80 23.75 22.44
N THR A 217 -5.29 24.65 23.29
CA THR A 217 -4.66 25.94 23.57
C THR A 217 -3.21 25.78 24.08
N ARG A 218 -2.95 24.75 24.89
CA ARG A 218 -1.60 24.45 25.40
C ARG A 218 -0.69 23.79 24.37
N VAL A 219 -1.24 22.90 23.55
CA VAL A 219 -0.48 21.99 22.69
C VAL A 219 -0.23 22.56 21.29
N LEU A 220 -1.17 23.31 20.70
CA LEU A 220 -1.02 23.85 19.33
C LEU A 220 0.26 24.69 19.15
N PRO A 221 0.62 25.64 20.04
CA PRO A 221 1.86 26.39 19.88
C PRO A 221 3.12 25.51 19.94
N GLN A 222 3.05 24.39 20.66
CA GLN A 222 4.15 23.42 20.73
C GLN A 222 4.25 22.58 19.45
N ILE A 223 3.10 22.24 18.84
CA ILE A 223 3.06 21.59 17.52
C ILE A 223 3.69 22.52 16.47
N GLU A 224 3.26 23.78 16.40
CA GLU A 224 3.82 24.78 15.48
C GLU A 224 5.31 25.02 15.71
N LYS A 225 5.77 24.96 16.97
CA LYS A 225 7.20 25.00 17.28
C LYS A 225 7.91 23.76 16.74
N SER A 226 7.39 22.56 17.03
CA SER A 226 8.00 21.31 16.57
C SER A 226 8.05 21.17 15.05
N GLU A 227 7.09 21.75 14.32
CA GLU A 227 7.11 21.82 12.85
C GLU A 227 8.22 22.73 12.33
N ARG A 228 8.40 23.91 12.95
CA ARG A 228 9.54 24.79 12.63
C ARG A 228 10.88 24.14 12.98
N ASP A 229 10.96 23.46 14.11
CA ASP A 229 12.14 22.70 14.50
C ASP A 229 12.41 21.58 13.48
N TRP A 230 11.38 20.88 12.99
CA TRP A 230 11.53 19.87 11.92
C TRP A 230 12.08 20.45 10.61
N GLU A 231 11.56 21.59 10.17
CA GLU A 231 12.01 22.29 8.96
C GLU A 231 13.47 22.75 9.09
N GLU A 232 13.83 23.31 10.24
CA GLU A 232 15.20 23.71 10.55
C GLU A 232 16.15 22.52 10.58
N LEU A 233 15.72 21.38 11.14
CA LEU A 233 16.48 20.13 11.12
C LEU A 233 16.79 19.73 9.68
N HIS A 234 15.74 19.66 8.85
CA HIS A 234 15.85 19.22 7.46
C HIS A 234 16.76 20.16 6.67
N SER A 235 16.63 21.46 6.87
CA SER A 235 17.48 22.46 6.22
C SER A 235 18.96 22.24 6.57
N ARG A 236 19.30 22.13 7.85
CA ARG A 236 20.68 21.93 8.31
C ARG A 236 21.28 20.59 7.88
N LEU A 237 20.49 19.52 7.95
CA LEU A 237 20.94 18.20 7.52
C LEU A 237 21.14 18.14 6.00
N ARG A 238 20.25 18.78 5.23
CA ARG A 238 20.40 18.93 3.77
C ARG A 238 21.67 19.70 3.44
N GLU A 239 21.93 20.82 4.10
CA GLU A 239 23.16 21.61 3.90
C GLU A 239 24.42 20.79 4.22
N ARG A 240 24.40 20.00 5.29
CA ARG A 240 25.51 19.10 5.64
C ARG A 240 25.78 18.08 4.54
N ILE A 241 24.74 17.42 4.02
CA ILE A 241 24.86 16.45 2.92
C ILE A 241 25.40 17.13 1.66
N THR A 242 24.82 18.25 1.24
CA THR A 242 25.24 18.94 0.01
C THR A 242 26.65 19.52 0.12
N SER A 243 27.04 20.01 1.30
CA SER A 243 28.41 20.47 1.57
C SER A 243 29.43 19.32 1.52
N ALA A 244 29.10 18.15 2.10
CA ALA A 244 29.94 16.96 2.02
C ALA A 244 30.13 16.49 0.57
N ILE A 245 29.06 16.49 -0.23
CA ILE A 245 29.12 16.15 -1.66
C ILE A 245 29.93 17.20 -2.44
N GLY A 246 29.66 18.49 -2.23
CA GLY A 246 30.33 19.59 -2.93
C GLY A 246 31.83 19.67 -2.63
N SER A 247 32.26 19.24 -1.44
CA SER A 247 33.67 19.13 -1.05
C SER A 247 34.34 17.82 -1.49
N SER A 248 33.62 16.95 -2.20
CA SER A 248 34.10 15.61 -2.59
C SER A 248 34.60 14.78 -1.40
N ALA A 249 33.95 14.93 -0.24
CA ALA A 249 34.28 14.19 0.96
C ALA A 249 33.88 12.71 0.86
N LEU A 250 34.59 11.86 1.59
CA LEU A 250 34.22 10.46 1.74
C LEU A 250 33.05 10.36 2.72
N LEU A 251 31.91 9.91 2.20
CA LEU A 251 30.68 9.72 2.95
C LEU A 251 30.70 8.42 3.78
N PRO A 252 29.86 8.31 4.83
CA PRO A 252 29.70 7.08 5.59
C PRO A 252 29.23 5.90 4.73
N VAL A 253 29.61 4.69 5.12
CA VAL A 253 29.31 3.46 4.35
C VAL A 253 27.80 3.21 4.25
N TRP A 254 27.06 3.43 5.32
CA TRP A 254 25.60 3.27 5.29
C TRP A 254 24.95 4.19 4.25
N PHE A 255 25.49 5.40 4.09
CA PHE A 255 24.95 6.39 3.18
C PHE A 255 25.21 5.99 1.74
N THR A 256 26.46 5.62 1.42
CA THR A 256 26.81 5.19 0.07
C THR A 256 26.16 3.87 -0.31
N HIS A 257 25.89 2.99 0.65
CA HIS A 257 25.15 1.76 0.40
C HIS A 257 23.67 2.02 0.11
N ALA A 258 23.02 2.93 0.83
CA ALA A 258 21.59 3.19 0.70
C ALA A 258 21.23 4.14 -0.46
N PHE A 259 22.11 5.11 -0.75
CA PHE A 259 21.82 6.20 -1.69
C PHE A 259 22.84 6.30 -2.83
N GLY A 260 23.95 5.57 -2.78
CA GLY A 260 25.06 5.74 -3.71
C GLY A 260 25.93 6.96 -3.38
N VAL A 261 26.85 7.28 -4.29
CA VAL A 261 27.93 8.26 -4.05
C VAL A 261 27.51 9.69 -4.42
N ALA A 262 26.53 9.85 -5.30
CA ALA A 262 26.07 11.15 -5.80
C ALA A 262 24.59 11.09 -6.21
N PRO A 263 23.87 12.23 -6.15
CA PRO A 263 22.48 12.30 -6.60
C PRO A 263 22.38 12.04 -8.12
N PRO A 264 21.30 11.38 -8.57
CA PRO A 264 20.97 11.28 -10.00
C PRO A 264 20.63 12.65 -10.60
N SER A 265 20.78 12.78 -11.92
CA SER A 265 20.51 14.03 -12.64
C SER A 265 19.01 14.33 -12.75
N GLY A 266 18.67 15.61 -12.92
CA GLY A 266 17.29 16.06 -13.09
C GLY A 266 16.44 15.99 -11.81
N THR A 267 15.14 15.74 -11.96
CA THR A 267 14.16 15.78 -10.84
C THR A 267 14.32 14.64 -9.84
N ALA A 268 14.98 13.55 -10.23
CA ALA A 268 15.34 12.45 -9.34
C ALA A 268 16.33 12.90 -8.25
N GLY A 269 17.21 13.86 -8.54
CA GLY A 269 18.17 14.39 -7.56
C GLY A 269 17.51 15.09 -6.37
N ASP A 270 16.39 15.78 -6.59
CA ASP A 270 15.64 16.41 -5.50
C ASP A 270 14.93 15.39 -4.60
N ARG A 271 14.37 14.33 -5.19
CA ARG A 271 13.81 13.20 -4.42
C ARG A 271 14.90 12.50 -3.60
N TRP A 272 16.05 12.28 -4.22
CA TRP A 272 17.23 11.70 -3.59
C TRP A 272 17.67 12.49 -2.36
N ILE A 273 17.86 13.82 -2.49
CA ILE A 273 18.28 14.64 -1.34
C ILE A 273 17.22 14.63 -0.24
N ARG A 274 15.93 14.67 -0.58
CA ARG A 274 14.85 14.60 0.42
C ARG A 274 14.86 13.26 1.18
N ALA A 275 15.02 12.14 0.48
CA ALA A 275 15.09 10.82 1.08
C ALA A 275 16.33 10.67 1.96
N ALA A 276 17.50 11.10 1.46
CA ALA A 276 18.77 11.08 2.19
C ALA A 276 18.72 11.95 3.47
N THR A 277 18.15 13.14 3.38
CA THR A 277 17.95 14.04 4.53
C THR A 277 17.00 13.41 5.55
N SER A 278 15.92 12.79 5.11
CA SER A 278 14.95 12.10 5.99
C SER A 278 15.57 10.89 6.70
N ALA A 279 16.39 10.10 5.99
CA ALA A 279 17.13 9.00 6.59
C ALA A 279 18.14 9.48 7.63
N LEU A 280 18.89 10.55 7.33
CA LEU A 280 19.82 11.14 8.29
C LEU A 280 19.07 11.70 9.52
N ALA A 281 17.93 12.37 9.32
CA ALA A 281 17.08 12.82 10.41
C ALA A 281 16.64 11.64 11.29
N TYR A 282 16.21 10.52 10.70
CA TYR A 282 15.83 9.31 11.42
C TYR A 282 16.98 8.76 12.28
N ARG A 283 18.17 8.67 11.70
CA ARG A 283 19.37 8.18 12.41
C ARG A 283 19.73 9.08 13.58
N VAL A 284 19.72 10.40 13.37
CA VAL A 284 20.02 11.39 14.41
C VAL A 284 18.98 11.34 15.54
N THR A 285 17.71 11.26 15.19
CA THR A 285 16.60 11.19 16.15
C THR A 285 16.66 9.94 17.02
N HIS A 286 16.88 8.78 16.41
CA HIS A 286 16.80 7.47 17.09
C HIS A 286 18.16 6.91 17.51
N GLY A 287 19.25 7.64 17.28
CA GLY A 287 20.61 7.21 17.63
C GLY A 287 21.06 5.96 16.87
N VAL A 288 20.64 5.82 15.61
CA VAL A 288 21.04 4.68 14.78
C VAL A 288 22.49 4.86 14.34
N THR A 289 23.36 3.94 14.75
CA THR A 289 24.79 3.95 14.39
C THR A 289 25.21 2.81 13.48
N ASP A 290 24.26 1.94 13.11
CA ASP A 290 24.51 0.77 12.25
C ASP A 290 24.99 1.23 10.87
N GLN A 291 26.06 0.57 10.37
CA GLN A 291 26.69 0.87 9.09
C GLN A 291 26.14 0.05 7.92
N ALA A 292 25.53 -1.11 8.20
CA ALA A 292 24.91 -1.99 7.21
C ALA A 292 23.42 -1.68 7.04
N LEU A 293 22.74 -1.40 8.14
CA LEU A 293 21.32 -1.05 8.16
C LEU A 293 21.15 0.46 8.38
N PRO A 294 20.90 1.26 7.33
CA PRO A 294 20.83 2.72 7.44
C PRO A 294 19.73 3.18 8.42
N LEU A 295 18.66 2.41 8.58
CA LEU A 295 17.55 2.68 9.51
C LEU A 295 17.57 1.79 10.76
N GLY A 296 18.66 1.04 10.97
CA GLY A 296 18.83 0.10 12.08
C GLY A 296 18.01 -1.18 11.91
N GLU A 297 18.10 -2.07 12.90
CA GLU A 297 17.34 -3.32 12.90
C GLU A 297 15.83 -3.06 12.88
N PRO A 298 15.07 -3.78 12.04
CA PRO A 298 13.62 -3.71 12.08
C PRO A 298 13.12 -4.26 13.43
N PRO A 299 11.93 -3.83 13.86
CA PRO A 299 11.36 -4.31 15.11
C PRO A 299 11.17 -5.82 15.11
N ALA A 300 11.27 -6.45 16.29
CA ALA A 300 10.90 -7.85 16.46
C ALA A 300 9.42 -8.06 16.10
N GLY A 301 9.04 -9.27 15.66
CA GLY A 301 7.69 -9.55 15.14
C GLY A 301 6.52 -9.28 16.09
N ASP A 302 6.77 -9.13 17.39
CA ASP A 302 5.78 -8.80 18.44
C ASP A 302 5.69 -7.29 18.75
N THR A 303 6.35 -6.44 17.94
CA THR A 303 6.34 -4.99 18.16
C THR A 303 5.08 -4.35 17.59
N ASP A 304 4.57 -3.33 18.28
CA ASP A 304 3.47 -2.53 17.80
C ASP A 304 3.89 -1.70 16.57
N TRP A 305 3.52 -2.18 15.38
CA TRP A 305 3.75 -1.51 14.11
C TRP A 305 3.00 -0.18 13.97
N THR A 306 2.07 0.14 14.88
CA THR A 306 1.32 1.41 14.85
C THR A 306 2.11 2.59 15.41
N GLU A 307 3.29 2.35 16.01
CA GLU A 307 4.13 3.44 16.49
C GLU A 307 4.56 4.39 15.34
N PRO A 308 4.52 5.73 15.57
CA PRO A 308 4.88 6.72 14.55
C PRO A 308 6.28 6.52 13.95
N LYS A 309 7.22 6.00 14.75
CA LYS A 309 8.58 5.67 14.33
C LYS A 309 8.60 4.68 13.15
N TRP A 310 7.74 3.66 13.17
CA TRP A 310 7.70 2.64 12.11
C TRP A 310 7.01 3.15 10.86
N ALA A 311 5.96 3.97 11.01
CA ALA A 311 5.36 4.67 9.88
C ALA A 311 6.35 5.65 9.21
N TRP A 312 7.24 6.29 9.97
CA TRP A 312 8.31 7.10 9.40
C TRP A 312 9.36 6.25 8.69
N ARG A 313 9.82 5.16 9.32
CA ARG A 313 10.75 4.21 8.70
C ARG A 313 10.23 3.71 7.34
N ALA A 314 8.98 3.25 7.29
CA ALA A 314 8.36 2.74 6.07
C ALA A 314 8.31 3.78 4.95
N ARG A 315 8.05 5.06 5.27
CA ARG A 315 8.09 6.15 4.28
C ARG A 315 9.50 6.37 3.72
N ILE A 316 10.54 6.22 4.53
CA ILE A 316 11.92 6.33 4.06
C ILE A 316 12.29 5.13 3.20
N GLU A 317 11.97 3.91 3.64
CA GLU A 317 12.22 2.68 2.88
C GLU A 317 11.56 2.76 1.50
N HIS A 318 10.28 3.15 1.44
CA HIS A 318 9.59 3.37 0.18
C HIS A 318 10.27 4.44 -0.69
N GLY A 319 10.72 5.55 -0.08
CA GLY A 319 11.43 6.60 -0.80
C GLY A 319 12.81 6.18 -1.31
N ILE A 320 13.47 5.20 -0.69
CA ILE A 320 14.70 4.59 -1.18
C ILE A 320 14.39 3.63 -2.34
N GLU A 321 13.37 2.78 -2.19
CA GLU A 321 12.92 1.85 -3.24
C GLU A 321 12.51 2.58 -4.54
N GLU A 322 11.79 3.71 -4.43
CA GLU A 322 11.43 4.53 -5.59
C GLU A 322 12.65 5.07 -6.36
N LEU A 323 13.79 5.28 -5.67
CA LEU A 323 15.03 5.74 -6.31
C LEU A 323 15.72 4.61 -7.06
N ASP A 324 15.62 3.37 -6.58
CA ASP A 324 16.17 2.19 -7.26
C ASP A 324 15.37 1.82 -8.53
N VAL A 325 14.05 1.99 -8.50
CA VAL A 325 13.17 1.64 -9.63
C VAL A 325 13.14 2.73 -10.72
N GLY A 326 13.44 3.99 -10.38
CA GLY A 326 13.43 5.12 -11.33
C GLY A 326 14.69 5.29 -12.18
N GLY A 327 15.59 4.30 -12.18
CA GLY A 327 16.89 4.32 -12.87
C GLY A 327 16.91 3.76 -14.31
N ASP A 328 15.78 3.27 -14.82
CA ASP A 328 15.62 2.76 -16.20
C ASP A 328 15.09 3.83 -17.17
#